data_AF-A0A0D1XHV9-F1
#
_entry.id   AF-A0A0D1XHV9-F1
#
_cell.length_a   1.000
_cell.length_b   1.000
_cell.length_c   1.000
_cell.angle_alpha   90.00
_cell.angle_beta   90.00
_cell.angle_gamma   90.00
#
_symmetry.space_group_name_H-M   'P 1'
#
loop_
_entity.id
_entity.type
_entity.pdbx_description
1 polymer ?
#
loop_
_entity_poly.entity_id
_entity_poly.type
_entity_poly.pdbx_seq_one_letter_code
_entity_poly.pdbx_strand_id
1 'polypeptide(L)'
;MDTEKNQAGKHYIKEAYRALFDHDFTRAVRAFEKAIQCDPANAAYYFKLSVTYARNQQLALAVQTIEKALNLEPNNEKFILQHKRLSCRRYTEEAVQRLEDGAEEQALALIERAVALDPLYVRAHYVAAQIYFLRRRYIEARKAARQAVWLDPNSAEAKTLLTRCREKVIAEKKKKGEA
;
A
#
# COMPACT_ATOMS: atom_id res chain seq x y z
N MET A 1 -31.46 -21.60 -14.42
CA MET A 1 -31.20 -20.42 -13.57
C MET A 1 -29.70 -20.16 -13.40
N ASP A 2 -28.85 -21.17 -13.18
CA ASP A 2 -27.39 -20.96 -12.99
C ASP A 2 -26.65 -20.54 -14.27
N THR A 3 -27.08 -21.00 -15.44
CA THR A 3 -26.48 -20.61 -16.73
C THR A 3 -26.71 -19.15 -17.09
N GLU A 4 -27.90 -18.60 -16.81
CA GLU A 4 -28.24 -17.19 -17.09
C GLU A 4 -27.53 -16.23 -16.15
N LYS A 5 -27.43 -16.56 -14.85
CA LYS A 5 -26.64 -15.75 -13.89
C LYS A 5 -25.16 -15.74 -14.26
N ASN A 6 -24.61 -16.87 -14.70
CA ASN A 6 -23.23 -16.96 -15.15
C ASN A 6 -23.01 -16.15 -16.46
N GLN A 7 -23.97 -16.16 -17.39
CA GLN A 7 -23.95 -15.34 -18.60
C GLN A 7 -23.98 -13.83 -18.27
N ALA A 8 -24.84 -13.43 -17.33
CA ALA A 8 -24.96 -12.04 -16.87
C ALA A 8 -23.69 -11.55 -16.16
N GLY A 9 -23.07 -12.39 -15.30
CA GLY A 9 -21.79 -12.08 -14.68
C GLY A 9 -20.69 -11.81 -15.71
N LYS A 10 -20.57 -12.65 -16.74
CA LYS A 10 -19.60 -12.46 -17.83
C LYS A 10 -19.83 -11.16 -18.61
N HIS A 11 -21.09 -10.76 -18.82
CA HIS A 11 -21.42 -9.49 -19.45
C HIS A 11 -20.87 -8.31 -18.65
N TYR A 12 -21.14 -8.26 -17.35
CA TYR A 12 -20.65 -7.19 -16.48
C TYR A 12 -19.13 -7.16 -16.35
N ILE A 13 -18.46 -8.32 -16.41
CA ILE A 13 -17.00 -8.36 -16.47
C ILE A 13 -16.47 -7.71 -17.75
N LYS A 14 -17.10 -7.96 -18.90
CA LYS A 14 -16.71 -7.33 -20.16
C LYS A 14 -16.92 -5.82 -20.11
N GLU A 15 -18.02 -5.36 -19.50
CA GLU A 15 -18.28 -3.94 -19.26
C GLU A 15 -17.22 -3.32 -18.35
N ALA A 16 -16.86 -3.99 -17.25
CA ALA A 16 -15.85 -3.53 -16.32
C ALA A 16 -14.48 -3.35 -16.99
N TYR A 17 -14.06 -4.30 -17.83
CA TYR A 17 -12.80 -4.17 -18.57
C TYR A 17 -12.82 -3.08 -19.63
N ARG A 18 -13.97 -2.84 -20.28
CA ARG A 18 -14.13 -1.69 -21.19
C ARG A 18 -13.96 -0.38 -20.43
N ALA A 19 -14.64 -0.23 -19.29
CA ALA A 19 -14.50 0.95 -18.45
C ALA A 19 -13.06 1.13 -17.93
N LEU A 20 -12.35 0.04 -17.58
CA LEU A 20 -10.93 0.10 -17.22
C LEU A 20 -10.03 0.58 -18.37
N PHE A 21 -10.34 0.18 -19.61
CA PHE A 21 -9.63 0.63 -20.81
C PHE A 21 -9.86 2.12 -21.06
N ASP A 22 -11.09 2.60 -20.82
CA ASP A 22 -11.45 4.02 -20.89
C ASP A 22 -10.92 4.84 -19.70
N HIS A 23 -10.18 4.21 -18.77
CA HIS A 23 -9.73 4.80 -17.50
C HIS A 23 -10.88 5.29 -16.57
N ASP A 24 -12.11 4.85 -16.82
CA ASP A 24 -13.26 5.15 -15.98
C ASP A 24 -13.38 4.11 -14.85
N PHE A 25 -12.66 4.38 -13.75
CA PHE A 25 -12.67 3.49 -12.59
C PHE A 25 -14.02 3.43 -11.88
N THR A 26 -14.82 4.50 -11.94
CA THR A 26 -16.14 4.54 -11.27
C THR A 26 -17.11 3.58 -11.97
N ARG A 27 -17.16 3.61 -13.30
CA ARG A 27 -17.96 2.65 -14.09
C ARG A 27 -17.44 1.23 -13.91
N ALA A 28 -16.12 1.03 -13.90
CA ALA A 28 -15.53 -0.28 -13.68
C ALA A 28 -15.91 -0.88 -12.32
N VAL A 29 -15.87 -0.09 -11.23
CA VAL A 29 -16.33 -0.53 -9.90
C VAL A 29 -17.77 -1.02 -9.97
N ARG A 30 -18.69 -0.22 -10.49
CA ARG A 30 -20.12 -0.57 -10.57
C ARG A 30 -20.35 -1.87 -11.36
N ALA A 31 -19.63 -2.05 -12.45
CA ALA A 31 -19.73 -3.25 -13.27
C ALA A 31 -19.19 -4.49 -12.53
N PHE A 32 -18.06 -4.38 -11.82
CA PHE A 32 -17.57 -5.47 -10.98
C PHE A 32 -18.51 -5.82 -9.82
N GLU A 33 -19.13 -4.82 -9.19
CA GLU A 33 -20.14 -5.05 -8.14
C GLU A 33 -21.34 -5.85 -8.66
N LYS A 34 -21.84 -5.50 -9.86
CA LYS A 34 -22.90 -6.28 -10.52
C LYS A 34 -22.44 -7.69 -10.88
N ALA A 35 -21.20 -7.86 -11.33
CA ALA A 35 -20.65 -9.19 -11.60
C ALA A 35 -20.61 -10.06 -10.32
N ILE A 36 -20.26 -9.48 -9.18
CA ILE A 36 -20.29 -10.14 -7.87
C ILE A 36 -21.72 -10.48 -7.45
N GLN A 37 -22.70 -9.61 -7.71
CA GLN A 37 -24.11 -9.93 -7.43
C GLN A 37 -24.60 -11.14 -8.23
N CYS A 38 -24.09 -11.34 -9.46
CA CYS A 38 -24.42 -12.51 -10.27
C CYS A 38 -23.75 -13.80 -9.76
N ASP A 39 -22.50 -13.71 -9.32
CA ASP A 39 -21.72 -14.85 -8.79
C ASP A 39 -20.92 -14.43 -7.54
N PRO A 40 -21.55 -14.47 -6.35
CA PRO A 40 -20.91 -14.03 -5.10
C PRO A 40 -19.80 -14.95 -4.60
N ALA A 41 -19.66 -16.15 -5.15
CA ALA A 41 -18.64 -17.12 -4.76
C ALA A 41 -17.35 -16.98 -5.59
N ASN A 42 -17.34 -16.10 -6.60
CA ASN A 42 -16.19 -15.92 -7.48
C ASN A 42 -15.13 -15.00 -6.87
N ALA A 43 -14.12 -15.60 -6.22
CA ALA A 43 -13.04 -14.86 -5.57
C ALA A 43 -12.28 -13.93 -6.54
N ALA A 44 -12.16 -14.29 -7.81
CA ALA A 44 -11.49 -13.48 -8.82
C ALA A 44 -12.20 -12.13 -9.06
N TYR A 45 -13.52 -12.07 -8.92
CA TYR A 45 -14.26 -10.81 -9.08
C TYR A 45 -13.97 -9.84 -7.94
N TYR A 46 -13.91 -10.32 -6.69
CA TYR A 46 -13.47 -9.52 -5.55
C TYR A 46 -12.03 -9.04 -5.71
N PHE A 47 -11.12 -9.89 -6.18
CA PHE A 47 -9.75 -9.47 -6.48
C PHE A 47 -9.72 -8.33 -7.50
N LYS A 48 -10.44 -8.45 -8.63
CA LYS A 48 -10.48 -7.40 -9.67
C LYS A 48 -11.11 -6.12 -9.16
N LEU A 49 -12.18 -6.22 -8.36
CA LEU A 49 -12.80 -5.08 -7.72
C LEU A 49 -11.84 -4.40 -6.74
N SER A 50 -11.10 -5.14 -5.91
CA SER A 50 -10.12 -4.57 -4.97
C SER A 50 -9.03 -3.76 -5.69
N VAL A 51 -8.53 -4.26 -6.82
CA VAL A 51 -7.55 -3.54 -7.65
C VAL A 51 -8.18 -2.27 -8.24
N THR A 52 -9.43 -2.36 -8.67
CA THR A 52 -10.15 -1.21 -9.24
C THR A 52 -10.43 -0.15 -8.18
N TYR A 53 -10.86 -0.54 -6.98
CA TYR A 53 -11.01 0.36 -5.83
C TYR A 53 -9.69 1.08 -5.49
N ALA A 54 -8.58 0.35 -5.48
CA ALA A 54 -7.27 0.93 -5.20
C ALA A 54 -6.82 1.95 -6.27
N ARG A 55 -7.20 1.75 -7.54
CA ARG A 55 -6.98 2.70 -8.64
C ARG A 55 -7.94 3.90 -8.56
N ASN A 56 -9.15 3.68 -8.05
CA ASN A 56 -10.15 4.71 -7.78
C ASN A 56 -9.90 5.46 -6.44
N GLN A 57 -8.71 5.34 -5.86
CA GLN A 57 -8.32 5.96 -4.58
C GLN A 57 -9.17 5.55 -3.36
N GLN A 58 -9.98 4.52 -3.47
CA GLN A 58 -10.84 4.00 -2.41
C GLN A 58 -10.11 2.89 -1.65
N LEU A 59 -9.01 3.24 -0.98
CA LEU A 59 -8.09 2.26 -0.39
C LEU A 59 -8.73 1.39 0.71
N ALA A 60 -9.57 1.97 1.57
CA ALA A 60 -10.27 1.22 2.62
C ALA A 60 -11.18 0.13 2.05
N LEU A 61 -11.96 0.47 1.01
CA LEU A 61 -12.81 -0.50 0.30
C LEU A 61 -11.98 -1.55 -0.44
N ALA A 62 -10.82 -1.17 -1.00
CA ALA A 62 -9.92 -2.11 -1.64
C ALA A 62 -9.45 -3.20 -0.67
N VAL A 63 -9.01 -2.81 0.55
CA VAL A 63 -8.57 -3.75 1.60
C VAL A 63 -9.71 -4.69 2.01
N GLN A 64 -10.90 -4.15 2.31
CA GLN A 64 -12.05 -4.98 2.67
C GLN A 64 -12.45 -5.95 1.55
N THR A 65 -12.34 -5.52 0.30
CA THR A 65 -12.72 -6.36 -0.85
C THR A 65 -11.73 -7.49 -1.09
N ILE A 66 -10.42 -7.24 -0.93
CA ILE A 66 -9.43 -8.33 -1.09
C ILE A 66 -9.50 -9.34 0.06
N GLU A 67 -9.88 -8.92 1.27
CA GLU A 67 -10.15 -9.83 2.38
C GLU A 67 -11.29 -10.80 2.05
N LYS A 68 -12.36 -10.33 1.37
CA LYS A 68 -13.42 -11.23 0.86
C LYS A 68 -12.88 -12.25 -0.15
N ALA A 69 -11.99 -11.84 -1.04
CA ALA A 69 -11.35 -12.77 -1.99
C ALA A 69 -10.53 -13.84 -1.25
N LEU A 70 -9.79 -13.45 -0.21
CA LEU A 70 -9.01 -14.36 0.64
C LEU A 70 -9.89 -15.27 1.49
N ASN A 71 -11.06 -14.83 1.93
CA ASN A 71 -11.99 -15.71 2.65
C ASN A 71 -12.52 -16.84 1.75
N LEU A 72 -12.68 -16.58 0.45
CA LEU A 72 -13.11 -17.57 -0.54
C LEU A 72 -11.93 -18.47 -0.98
N GLU A 73 -10.74 -17.90 -1.16
CA GLU A 73 -9.52 -18.62 -1.55
C GLU A 73 -8.32 -18.21 -0.68
N PRO A 74 -8.15 -18.79 0.52
CA PRO A 74 -7.15 -18.34 1.50
C PRO A 74 -5.70 -18.50 1.06
N ASN A 75 -5.44 -19.51 0.22
CA ASN A 75 -4.08 -19.88 -0.21
C ASN A 75 -3.71 -19.29 -1.58
N ASN A 76 -4.53 -18.39 -2.13
CA ASN A 76 -4.24 -17.78 -3.43
C ASN A 76 -3.14 -16.72 -3.28
N GLU A 77 -1.93 -17.04 -3.75
CA GLU A 77 -0.75 -16.18 -3.64
C GLU A 77 -0.96 -14.78 -4.22
N LYS A 78 -1.72 -14.65 -5.31
CA LYS A 78 -2.02 -13.35 -5.93
C LYS A 78 -2.86 -12.48 -5.00
N PHE A 79 -3.79 -13.09 -4.28
CA PHE A 79 -4.68 -12.37 -3.36
C PHE A 79 -3.92 -11.98 -2.10
N ILE A 80 -3.09 -12.88 -1.58
CA ILE A 80 -2.20 -12.61 -0.43
C ILE A 80 -1.28 -11.44 -0.76
N LEU A 81 -0.65 -11.45 -1.94
CA LEU A 81 0.25 -10.39 -2.37
C LEU A 81 -0.48 -9.05 -2.52
N GLN A 82 -1.67 -9.03 -3.13
CA GLN A 82 -2.45 -7.79 -3.22
C GLN A 82 -2.87 -7.27 -1.84
N HIS A 83 -3.32 -8.15 -0.95
CA HIS A 83 -3.67 -7.75 0.41
C HIS A 83 -2.49 -7.14 1.16
N LYS A 84 -1.30 -7.74 1.07
CA LYS A 84 -0.07 -7.16 1.66
C LYS A 84 0.23 -5.77 1.11
N ARG A 85 0.14 -5.58 -0.21
CA ARG A 85 0.38 -4.28 -0.87
C ARG A 85 -0.63 -3.22 -0.44
N LEU A 86 -1.92 -3.56 -0.42
CA LEU A 86 -2.98 -2.62 -0.01
C LEU A 86 -2.87 -2.28 1.48
N SER A 87 -2.61 -3.26 2.33
CA SER A 87 -2.40 -3.06 3.76
C SER A 87 -1.15 -2.25 4.06
N CYS A 88 -0.05 -2.45 3.32
CA CYS A 88 1.15 -1.62 3.41
C CYS A 88 0.84 -0.15 3.11
N ARG A 89 0.12 0.12 2.01
CA ARG A 89 -0.32 1.48 1.65
C ARG A 89 -1.18 2.08 2.75
N ARG A 90 -2.15 1.33 3.28
CA ARG A 90 -3.08 1.80 4.32
C ARG A 90 -2.33 2.14 5.61
N TYR A 91 -1.43 1.26 6.07
CA TYR A 91 -0.61 1.53 7.25
C TYR A 91 0.33 2.71 7.05
N THR A 92 0.83 2.93 5.83
CA THR A 92 1.66 4.10 5.51
C THR A 92 0.85 5.40 5.61
N GLU A 93 -0.37 5.44 5.06
CA GLU A 93 -1.27 6.59 5.15
C GLU A 93 -1.68 6.86 6.61
N GLU A 94 -2.02 5.81 7.35
CA GLU A 94 -2.35 5.91 8.77
C GLU A 94 -1.15 6.39 9.61
N ALA A 95 0.07 5.92 9.32
CA ALA A 95 1.28 6.36 10.00
C ALA A 95 1.56 7.85 9.80
N VAL A 96 1.31 8.37 8.59
CA VAL A 96 1.43 9.80 8.30
C VAL A 96 0.42 10.59 9.14
N GLN A 97 -0.85 10.17 9.16
CA GLN A 97 -1.88 10.83 9.97
C GLN A 97 -1.51 10.83 11.46
N ARG A 98 -1.09 9.69 12.01
CA ARG A 98 -0.68 9.60 13.43
C ARG A 98 0.53 10.48 13.74
N LEU A 99 1.43 10.68 12.78
CA LEU A 99 2.56 11.57 12.94
C LEU A 99 2.11 13.03 13.00
N GLU A 100 1.16 13.44 12.16
CA GLU A 100 0.55 14.77 12.18
C GLU A 100 -0.22 15.04 13.48
N ASP A 101 -0.89 14.00 14.01
CA ASP A 101 -1.58 14.05 15.30
C ASP A 101 -0.62 14.07 16.51
N GLY A 102 0.70 13.98 16.29
CA GLY A 102 1.73 13.91 17.34
C GLY A 102 1.85 12.55 18.03
N ALA A 103 1.12 11.53 17.58
CA ALA A 103 1.16 10.16 18.10
C ALA A 103 2.35 9.37 17.50
N GLU A 104 3.57 9.83 17.74
CA GLU A 104 4.80 9.31 17.12
C GLU A 104 5.03 7.80 17.33
N GLU A 105 4.68 7.27 18.51
CA GLU A 105 4.86 5.83 18.80
C GLU A 105 3.92 4.96 17.96
N GLN A 106 2.69 5.40 17.77
CA GLN A 106 1.71 4.72 16.94
C GLN A 106 2.13 4.79 15.47
N ALA A 107 2.58 5.97 15.01
CA ALA A 107 3.11 6.14 13.66
C ALA A 107 4.29 5.20 13.40
N LEU A 108 5.22 5.06 14.37
CA LEU A 108 6.34 4.15 14.24
C LEU A 108 5.89 2.68 14.15
N ALA A 109 4.99 2.24 15.01
CA ALA A 109 4.49 0.86 14.98
C ALA A 109 3.79 0.54 13.65
N LEU A 110 3.03 1.48 13.10
CA LEU A 110 2.34 1.34 11.82
C LEU A 110 3.33 1.26 10.66
N ILE A 111 4.34 2.13 10.63
CA ILE A 111 5.29 2.16 9.50
C ILE A 111 6.22 0.93 9.49
N GLU A 112 6.60 0.41 10.66
CA GLU A 112 7.36 -0.84 10.76
C GLU A 112 6.57 -2.03 10.21
N ARG A 113 5.26 -2.09 10.48
CA ARG A 113 4.36 -3.07 9.86
C ARG A 113 4.24 -2.89 8.36
N ALA A 114 4.14 -1.65 7.88
CA ALA A 114 4.04 -1.37 6.45
C ALA A 114 5.27 -1.87 5.69
N VAL A 115 6.48 -1.54 6.16
CA VAL A 115 7.75 -1.97 5.54
C VAL A 115 7.90 -3.50 5.56
N ALA A 116 7.44 -4.17 6.62
CA ALA A 116 7.46 -5.63 6.68
C ALA A 116 6.51 -6.29 5.67
N LEU A 117 5.37 -5.66 5.37
CA LEU A 117 4.36 -6.17 4.44
C LEU A 117 4.78 -6.02 2.98
N ASP A 118 5.33 -4.86 2.62
CA ASP A 118 5.86 -4.61 1.28
C ASP A 118 7.23 -3.90 1.37
N PRO A 119 8.34 -4.66 1.39
CA PRO A 119 9.68 -4.10 1.43
C PRO A 119 10.07 -3.28 0.20
N LEU A 120 9.29 -3.32 -0.89
CA LEU A 120 9.56 -2.58 -2.13
C LEU A 120 8.76 -1.28 -2.21
N TYR A 121 7.91 -0.99 -1.23
CA TYR A 121 7.12 0.25 -1.25
C TYR A 121 7.94 1.45 -0.82
N VAL A 122 8.36 2.27 -1.80
CA VAL A 122 9.23 3.45 -1.62
C VAL A 122 8.69 4.39 -0.55
N ARG A 123 7.39 4.71 -0.59
CA ARG A 123 6.77 5.67 0.33
C ARG A 123 6.84 5.20 1.78
N ALA A 124 6.72 3.89 2.05
CA ALA A 124 6.85 3.37 3.41
C ALA A 124 8.26 3.58 3.97
N HIS A 125 9.31 3.30 3.18
CA HIS A 125 10.70 3.55 3.59
C HIS A 125 10.99 5.04 3.79
N TYR A 126 10.43 5.90 2.93
CA TYR A 126 10.58 7.35 3.06
C TYR A 126 9.95 7.87 4.37
N VAL A 127 8.70 7.49 4.65
CA VAL A 127 8.00 7.86 5.89
C VAL A 127 8.69 7.26 7.12
N ALA A 128 9.16 6.02 7.05
CA ALA A 128 9.93 5.41 8.15
C ALA A 128 11.20 6.21 8.45
N ALA A 129 11.92 6.66 7.42
CA ALA A 129 13.09 7.50 7.59
C ALA A 129 12.77 8.83 8.26
N GLN A 130 11.65 9.47 7.90
CA GLN A 130 11.20 10.72 8.54
C GLN A 130 10.89 10.50 10.04
N ILE A 131 10.13 9.45 10.36
CA ILE A 131 9.75 9.11 11.74
C ILE A 131 11.01 8.82 12.57
N TYR A 132 11.92 7.98 12.07
CA TYR A 132 13.18 7.69 12.76
C TYR A 132 14.04 8.95 12.95
N PHE A 133 14.07 9.85 11.95
CA PHE A 133 14.82 11.09 12.03
C PHE A 133 14.27 12.03 13.12
N LEU A 134 12.95 12.17 13.20
CA LEU A 134 12.28 12.96 14.25
C LEU A 134 12.60 12.42 15.64
N ARG A 135 12.58 11.08 15.79
CA ARG A 135 12.95 10.39 17.03
C ARG A 135 14.45 10.35 17.31
N ARG A 136 15.29 11.05 16.53
CA ARG A 136 16.76 11.09 16.63
C ARG A 136 17.44 9.72 16.47
N ARG A 137 16.74 8.74 15.93
CA ARG A 137 17.26 7.41 15.57
C ARG A 137 17.95 7.48 14.20
N TYR A 138 19.04 8.24 14.14
CA TYR A 138 19.64 8.64 12.86
C TYR A 138 20.26 7.49 12.06
N ILE A 139 20.68 6.40 12.73
CA ILE A 139 21.24 5.22 12.06
C ILE A 139 20.14 4.49 11.28
N GLU A 140 19.00 4.25 11.92
CA GLU A 140 17.81 3.64 11.32
C GLU A 140 17.20 4.55 10.26
N ALA A 141 17.10 5.85 10.53
CA ALA A 141 16.66 6.84 9.55
C ALA A 141 17.52 6.79 8.29
N ARG A 142 18.86 6.75 8.43
CA ARG A 142 19.79 6.61 7.31
C ARG A 142 19.58 5.31 6.55
N LYS A 143 19.34 4.19 7.25
CA LYS A 143 19.09 2.88 6.62
C LYS A 143 17.82 2.93 5.77
N ALA A 144 16.72 3.45 6.33
CA ALA A 144 15.43 3.57 5.64
C ALA A 144 15.51 4.56 4.46
N ALA A 145 16.12 5.74 4.63
CA ALA A 145 16.29 6.72 3.57
C ALA A 145 17.13 6.15 2.41
N ARG A 146 18.17 5.37 2.72
CA ARG A 146 18.97 4.68 1.70
C ARG A 146 18.14 3.66 0.92
N GLN A 147 17.24 2.92 1.58
CA GLN A 147 16.35 1.99 0.89
C GLN A 147 15.38 2.73 -0.03
N ALA A 148 14.80 3.84 0.43
CA ALA A 148 13.95 4.69 -0.42
C ALA A 148 14.69 5.19 -1.68
N VAL A 149 15.93 5.69 -1.53
CA VAL A 149 16.77 6.12 -2.67
C VAL A 149 17.19 4.95 -3.56
N TRP A 150 17.40 3.75 -3.01
CA TRP A 150 17.74 2.58 -3.82
C TRP A 150 16.56 2.12 -4.68
N LEU A 151 15.34 2.13 -4.11
CA LEU A 151 14.11 1.76 -4.82
C LEU A 151 13.68 2.82 -5.83
N ASP A 152 13.84 4.11 -5.50
CA ASP A 152 13.63 5.22 -6.42
C ASP A 152 14.85 6.16 -6.42
N PRO A 153 15.80 5.92 -7.34
CA PRO A 153 16.99 6.76 -7.49
C PRO A 153 16.69 8.18 -7.96
N ASN A 154 15.47 8.51 -8.38
CA ASN A 154 15.11 9.84 -8.87
C ASN A 154 14.42 10.72 -7.82
N SER A 155 13.98 10.16 -6.69
CA SER A 155 13.37 10.95 -5.60
C SER A 155 14.37 11.94 -4.98
N ALA A 156 14.13 13.23 -5.21
CA ALA A 156 14.92 14.32 -4.65
C ALA A 156 14.73 14.44 -3.13
N GLU A 157 13.51 14.16 -2.65
CA GLU A 157 13.14 14.19 -1.25
C GLU A 157 13.88 13.11 -0.46
N ALA A 158 13.91 11.87 -0.98
CA ALA A 158 14.62 10.76 -0.35
C ALA A 158 16.15 11.02 -0.30
N LYS A 159 16.73 11.59 -1.36
CA LYS A 159 18.15 11.98 -1.39
C LYS A 159 18.47 13.07 -0.37
N THR A 160 17.63 14.10 -0.28
CA THR A 160 17.76 15.18 0.71
C THR A 160 17.71 14.61 2.12
N LEU A 161 16.74 13.75 2.41
CA LEU A 161 16.59 13.11 3.71
C LEU A 161 17.79 12.22 4.06
N LEU A 162 18.30 11.43 3.10
CA LEU A 162 19.49 10.61 3.29
C LEU A 162 20.72 11.46 3.64
N THR A 163 20.89 12.60 2.99
CA THR A 163 21.98 13.55 3.25
C THR A 163 21.89 14.09 4.67
N ARG A 164 20.72 14.61 5.07
CA ARG A 164 20.46 15.07 6.45
C ARG A 164 20.70 13.97 7.49
N CYS A 165 20.30 12.73 7.21
CA CYS A 165 20.56 11.61 8.10
C CYS A 165 22.06 11.35 8.27
N ARG A 166 22.84 11.39 7.18
CA ARG A 166 24.30 11.20 7.22
C ARG A 166 25.00 12.27 8.06
N GLU A 167 24.62 13.53 7.89
CA GLU A 167 25.17 14.65 8.66
C GLU A 167 24.92 14.47 10.17
N LYS A 168 23.70 14.09 10.56
CA LYS A 168 23.37 13.85 11.96
C LYS A 168 24.12 12.66 12.55
N VAL A 169 24.28 11.57 11.80
CA VAL A 169 25.09 10.41 12.25
C VAL A 169 26.54 10.83 12.50
N ILE A 170 27.15 11.61 11.61
CA ILE A 170 28.53 12.10 11.79
C ILE A 170 28.61 13.03 13.00
N ALA A 171 27.67 13.96 13.15
CA ALA A 171 27.64 14.89 14.28
C ALA A 171 27.54 14.16 15.63
N GLU A 172 26.71 13.12 15.74
CA GLU A 172 26.58 12.34 16.97
C GLU A 172 27.84 11.51 17.28
N LYS A 173 28.51 10.95 16.26
CA LYS A 173 29.80 10.27 16.47
C LYS A 173 30.88 11.21 17.01
N LYS A 174 30.97 12.42 16.44
CA LYS A 174 31.92 13.45 16.90
C LYS A 174 31.66 13.84 18.36
N LYS A 175 30.40 13.99 18.76
CA LYS A 175 30.03 14.28 20.17
C LYS A 175 30.44 13.16 21.13
N LYS A 176 30.44 11.90 20.66
CA LYS A 176 30.80 10.73 21.47
C LYS A 176 32.30 10.43 21.48
N GLY A 177 33.12 11.20 20.75
CA GLY A 177 34.56 10.95 20.64
C GLY A 177 34.93 9.73 19.79
N GLU A 178 33.99 9.20 18.99
CA GLU A 178 34.15 7.98 18.19
C GLU A 178 34.57 8.29 16.73
N ALA A 179 35.43 9.28 16.53
CA ALA A 179 35.83 9.75 15.19
C ALA A 179 36.85 8.81 14.52
#